data_AF-A0A661RY06-F1
#
_entry.id   AF-A0A661RY06-F1
#
_cell.length_a   1.000
_cell.length_b   1.000
_cell.length_c   1.000
_cell.angle_alpha   90.00
_cell.angle_beta   90.00
_cell.angle_gamma   90.00
#
_symmetry.space_group_name_H-M   'P 1'
#
loop_
_entity.id
_entity.type
_entity.pdbx_description
1 polymer ?
#
loop_
_entity_poly.entity_id
_entity_poly.type
_entity_poly.pdbx_seq_one_letter_code
_entity_poly.pdbx_strand_id
1 'polypeptide(L)'
;RGKVLVVDVPPTGIMEYLNAATGANYTLDELMQAGERIITAERLFLSKAGFSRKDDSLPERLTHEPMPAGPAKGMVCHLQEMLDEYYQEQNWTSDGIPNEKRLKELGLG
;
A
#
# COMPACT_ATOMS: atom_id res chain seq x y z
N ARG A 1 16.35 35.61 12.73
CA ARG A 1 16.31 34.95 11.40
C ARG A 1 15.98 33.48 11.65
N GLY A 2 14.73 33.09 11.40
CA GLY A 2 14.15 31.83 11.87
C GLY A 2 14.74 30.61 11.16
N LYS A 3 15.11 29.59 11.94
CA LYS A 3 15.27 28.22 11.42
C LYS A 3 13.87 27.69 11.16
N VAL A 4 13.48 27.54 9.90
CA VAL A 4 12.38 26.64 9.56
C VAL A 4 12.91 25.22 9.79
N LEU A 5 12.21 24.50 10.67
CA LEU A 5 12.48 23.11 11.03
C LEU A 5 12.39 22.26 9.75
N VAL A 6 13.37 21.39 9.55
CA VAL A 6 13.29 20.35 8.53
C VAL A 6 12.14 19.41 8.92
N VAL A 7 11.18 19.20 8.03
CA VAL A 7 10.12 18.20 8.21
C VAL A 7 10.62 16.91 7.60
N ASP A 8 11.39 16.17 8.38
CA ASP A 8 12.12 14.98 7.93
C ASP A 8 11.23 13.73 7.98
N VAL A 9 10.03 13.79 7.38
CA VAL A 9 8.94 12.92 7.83
C VAL A 9 7.90 12.56 6.77
N PRO A 10 7.66 11.26 6.53
CA PRO A 10 6.48 10.77 5.82
C PRO A 10 5.29 10.67 6.78
N PRO A 11 4.01 10.76 6.36
CA PRO A 11 3.46 11.43 5.18
C PRO A 11 3.35 12.96 5.33
N THR A 12 3.55 13.52 6.52
CA THR A 12 3.33 14.95 6.82
C THR A 12 4.27 15.88 6.07
N GLY A 13 5.56 15.57 5.97
CA GLY A 13 6.53 16.35 5.20
C GLY A 13 6.25 16.34 3.70
N ILE A 14 5.76 15.21 3.16
CA ILE A 14 5.31 15.14 1.76
C ILE A 14 4.14 16.11 1.53
N MET A 15 3.15 16.09 2.41
CA MET A 15 2.01 17.01 2.37
C MET A 15 2.46 18.47 2.43
N GLU A 16 3.33 18.82 3.38
CA GLU A 16 3.82 20.18 3.56
C GLU A 16 4.58 20.69 2.32
N TYR A 17 5.45 19.85 1.74
CA TYR A 17 6.15 20.21 0.50
C TYR A 17 5.20 20.36 -0.68
N LEU A 18 4.24 19.44 -0.83
CA LEU A 18 3.24 19.50 -1.90
C LEU A 18 2.44 20.80 -1.81
N ASN A 19 1.97 21.16 -0.61
CA ASN A 19 1.21 22.39 -0.38
C ASN A 19 2.05 23.64 -0.58
N ALA A 20 3.29 23.67 -0.08
CA ALA A 20 4.18 24.80 -0.25
C ALA A 20 4.53 25.04 -1.73
N ALA A 21 4.65 23.98 -2.54
CA ALA A 21 4.99 24.07 -3.95
C ALA A 21 3.79 24.40 -4.85
N THR A 22 2.60 23.84 -4.56
CA THR A 22 1.45 23.87 -5.46
C THR A 22 0.32 24.80 -5.00
N GLY A 23 0.28 25.15 -3.72
CA GLY A 23 -0.86 25.84 -3.11
C GLY A 23 -2.14 25.00 -3.06
N ALA A 24 -2.06 23.67 -3.26
CA ALA A 24 -3.22 22.78 -3.31
C ALA A 24 -3.93 22.60 -1.96
N ASN A 25 -3.28 22.96 -0.85
CA ASN A 25 -3.83 22.92 0.51
C ASN A 25 -4.42 21.56 0.92
N TYR A 26 -3.78 20.47 0.53
CA TYR A 26 -4.11 19.13 1.01
C TYR A 26 -4.04 19.05 2.53
N THR A 27 -5.05 18.42 3.12
CA THR A 27 -4.96 17.82 4.44
C THR A 27 -4.23 16.48 4.38
N LEU A 28 -3.80 15.96 5.53
CA LEU A 28 -3.08 14.68 5.57
C LEU A 28 -3.98 13.53 5.10
N ASP A 29 -5.25 13.55 5.51
CA ASP A 29 -6.23 12.53 5.12
C ASP A 29 -6.50 12.54 3.61
N GLU A 30 -6.59 13.72 2.99
CA GLU A 30 -6.75 13.83 1.54
C GLU A 30 -5.51 13.31 0.79
N LEU A 31 -4.30 13.55 1.32
CA LEU A 31 -3.08 13.01 0.76
C LEU A 31 -3.03 11.48 0.88
N MET A 32 -3.40 10.93 2.05
CA MET A 32 -3.45 9.48 2.27
C MET A 32 -4.50 8.82 1.37
N GLN A 33 -5.69 9.41 1.26
CA GLN A 33 -6.75 8.94 0.37
C GLN A 33 -6.32 8.99 -1.11
N ALA A 34 -5.53 9.99 -1.51
CA ALA A 34 -4.94 10.03 -2.84
C ALA A 34 -3.99 8.85 -3.08
N GLY A 35 -3.17 8.46 -2.09
CA GLY A 35 -2.32 7.27 -2.14
C GLY A 35 -3.13 5.98 -2.27
N GLU A 36 -4.19 5.82 -1.47
CA GLU A 36 -5.11 4.68 -1.55
C GLU A 36 -5.78 4.56 -2.92
N ARG A 37 -6.20 5.70 -3.49
CA ARG A 37 -6.77 5.77 -4.83
C ARG A 37 -5.77 5.31 -5.89
N ILE A 38 -4.51 5.71 -5.78
CA ILE A 38 -3.46 5.30 -6.74
C ILE A 38 -3.25 3.79 -6.67
N ILE A 39 -3.01 3.23 -5.48
CA ILE A 39 -2.78 1.78 -5.31
C ILE A 39 -3.98 0.98 -5.79
N THR A 40 -5.20 1.44 -5.50
CA THR A 40 -6.43 0.76 -5.93
C THR A 40 -6.63 0.86 -7.44
N ALA A 41 -6.29 1.98 -8.07
CA ALA A 41 -6.37 2.14 -9.52
C ALA A 41 -5.37 1.24 -10.26
N GLU A 42 -4.14 1.14 -9.75
CA GLU A 42 -3.12 0.20 -10.27
C GLU A 42 -3.59 -1.25 -10.13
N ARG A 43 -4.11 -1.62 -8.96
CA ARG A 43 -4.66 -2.96 -8.75
C ARG A 43 -5.84 -3.26 -9.67
N LEU A 44 -6.73 -2.29 -9.89
CA LEU A 44 -7.86 -2.44 -10.80
C LEU A 44 -7.38 -2.67 -12.24
N PHE A 45 -6.35 -1.96 -12.67
CA PHE A 45 -5.72 -2.18 -13.98
C PHE A 45 -5.17 -3.62 -14.10
N LEU A 46 -4.39 -4.08 -13.11
CA LEU A 46 -3.84 -5.44 -13.09
C LEU A 46 -4.94 -6.51 -13.07
N SER A 47 -6.00 -6.28 -12.29
CA SER A 47 -7.16 -7.17 -12.22
C SER A 47 -7.85 -7.30 -13.58
N LYS A 48 -8.02 -6.20 -14.31
CA LYS A 48 -8.55 -6.20 -15.69
C LYS A 48 -7.62 -6.91 -16.68
N ALA A 49 -6.32 -6.94 -16.41
CA ALA A 49 -5.33 -7.69 -17.18
C ALA A 49 -5.25 -9.18 -16.79
N GLY A 50 -6.05 -9.63 -15.81
CA GLY A 50 -6.16 -11.03 -15.40
C GLY A 50 -5.27 -11.45 -14.22
N PHE A 51 -4.63 -10.48 -13.54
CA PHE A 51 -3.88 -10.73 -12.31
C PHE A 51 -4.83 -10.89 -11.12
N SER A 52 -4.49 -11.78 -10.19
CA SER A 52 -5.21 -11.96 -8.94
C SER A 52 -4.28 -12.42 -7.82
N ARG A 53 -4.84 -12.80 -6.66
CA ARG A 53 -4.10 -13.38 -5.54
C ARG A 53 -3.08 -14.46 -5.94
N LYS A 54 -3.39 -15.29 -6.95
CA LYS A 54 -2.48 -16.36 -7.40
C LYS A 54 -1.13 -15.84 -7.89
N ASP A 55 -1.08 -14.58 -8.33
CA ASP A 55 0.10 -13.93 -8.89
C ASP A 55 0.87 -13.13 -7.83
N ASP A 56 0.25 -12.82 -6.68
CA ASP A 56 0.88 -12.16 -5.54
C ASP A 56 1.70 -13.17 -4.72
N SER A 57 2.93 -13.42 -5.15
CA SER A 57 3.79 -14.48 -4.60
C SER A 57 5.22 -14.02 -4.30
N LEU A 58 5.92 -14.82 -3.52
CA LEU A 58 7.35 -14.69 -3.27
C LEU A 58 8.06 -15.97 -3.73
N PRO A 59 9.36 -15.91 -4.06
CA PRO A 59 10.15 -17.11 -4.32
C PRO A 59 10.08 -18.11 -3.17
N GLU A 60 10.02 -19.41 -3.49
CA GLU A 60 9.80 -20.49 -2.51
C GLU A 60 10.79 -20.46 -1.33
N ARG A 61 12.05 -20.07 -1.58
CA ARG A 61 13.06 -19.90 -0.53
C ARG A 61 12.60 -18.99 0.61
N LEU A 62 11.81 -17.95 0.34
CA LEU A 62 11.34 -17.02 1.38
C LEU A 62 10.17 -17.59 2.19
N THR A 63 9.40 -18.52 1.63
CA THR A 63 8.18 -19.06 2.24
C THR A 63 8.35 -20.47 2.81
N HIS A 64 9.38 -21.22 2.38
CA HIS A 64 9.58 -22.63 2.74
C HIS A 64 10.95 -22.95 3.35
N GLU A 65 12.00 -22.20 3.01
CA GLU A 65 13.35 -22.45 3.54
C GLU A 65 13.60 -21.58 4.78
N PRO A 66 13.74 -22.17 5.98
CA PRO A 66 14.00 -21.39 7.18
C PRO A 66 15.33 -20.66 7.11
N MET A 67 15.36 -19.42 7.58
CA MET A 67 16.59 -18.62 7.63
C MET A 67 17.71 -19.39 8.36
N PRO A 68 18.91 -19.56 7.76
CA PRO A 68 19.94 -20.44 8.33
C PRO A 68 20.60 -19.89 9.60
N ALA A 69 20.68 -18.57 9.74
CA ALA A 69 21.40 -17.91 10.83
C ALA A 69 20.90 -16.49 11.11
N GLY A 70 21.41 -15.87 12.18
CA GLY A 70 21.06 -14.51 12.58
C GLY A 70 19.77 -14.42 13.39
N PRO A 71 19.27 -13.20 13.64
CA PRO A 71 18.10 -12.96 14.51
C PRO A 71 16.81 -13.65 14.05
N ALA A 72 16.65 -13.84 12.73
CA ALA A 72 15.49 -14.49 12.14
C ALA A 72 15.68 -16.01 11.92
N LYS A 73 16.74 -16.62 12.48
CA LYS A 73 17.06 -18.04 12.28
C LYS A 73 15.84 -18.93 12.54
N GLY A 74 15.53 -19.82 11.59
CA GLY A 74 14.40 -20.75 11.68
C GLY A 74 13.06 -20.18 11.24
N MET A 75 12.97 -18.89 10.89
CA MET A 75 11.74 -18.26 10.43
C MET A 75 11.59 -18.34 8.90
N VAL A 76 10.33 -18.34 8.45
CA VAL A 76 9.90 -18.19 7.05
C VAL A 76 8.86 -17.05 6.96
N CYS A 77 8.58 -16.56 5.75
CA CYS A 77 7.51 -15.58 5.52
C CYS A 77 6.14 -16.27 5.42
N HIS A 78 5.21 -15.89 6.30
CA HIS A 78 3.82 -16.36 6.30
C HIS A 78 2.96 -15.58 5.29
N LEU A 79 3.35 -15.63 4.01
CA LEU A 79 2.80 -14.76 2.97
C LEU A 79 1.28 -14.84 2.83
N GLN A 80 0.68 -16.04 2.94
CA GLN A 80 -0.76 -16.20 2.76
C GLN A 80 -1.57 -15.47 3.85
N GLU A 81 -1.13 -15.55 5.10
CA GLU A 81 -1.75 -14.84 6.22
C GLU A 81 -1.62 -13.33 6.02
N MET A 82 -0.44 -12.86 5.61
CA MET A 82 -0.20 -11.44 5.32
C MET A 82 -1.05 -10.91 4.17
N LEU A 83 -1.30 -11.71 3.12
CA LEU A 83 -2.16 -11.32 2.00
C LEU A 83 -3.62 -11.21 2.43
N ASP A 84 -4.10 -12.10 3.30
CA ASP A 84 -5.47 -12.03 3.84
C ASP A 84 -5.68 -10.72 4.61
N GLU A 85 -4.77 -10.40 5.52
CA GLU A 85 -4.79 -9.15 6.27
C GLU A 85 -4.70 -7.93 5.32
N TYR A 86 -3.75 -7.95 4.37
CA TYR A 86 -3.55 -6.83 3.45
C TYR A 86 -4.79 -6.54 2.59
N TYR A 87 -5.43 -7.55 2.02
CA TYR A 87 -6.64 -7.33 1.22
C TYR A 87 -7.81 -6.86 2.06
N GLN A 88 -7.93 -7.35 3.29
CA GLN A 88 -8.95 -6.89 4.22
C GLN A 88 -8.77 -5.39 4.51
N GLU A 89 -7.56 -4.95 4.85
CA GLU A 89 -7.24 -3.54 5.11
C GLU A 89 -7.50 -2.65 3.88
N GLN A 90 -7.23 -3.16 2.67
CA GLN A 90 -7.51 -2.44 1.43
C GLN A 90 -9.00 -2.42 1.04
N ASN A 91 -9.85 -3.16 1.75
CA ASN A 91 -11.23 -3.45 1.37
C ASN A 91 -11.32 -4.08 -0.03
N TRP A 92 -10.50 -5.09 -0.30
CA TRP A 92 -10.55 -5.90 -1.52
C TRP A 92 -11.18 -7.27 -1.22
N THR A 93 -11.51 -8.04 -2.24
CA THR A 93 -11.97 -9.42 -2.07
C THR A 93 -10.80 -10.32 -1.63
N SER A 94 -11.10 -11.55 -1.18
CA SER A 94 -10.07 -12.55 -0.87
C SER A 94 -9.17 -12.90 -2.05
N ASP A 95 -9.66 -12.72 -3.28
CA ASP A 95 -8.90 -12.89 -4.53
C ASP A 95 -8.04 -11.65 -4.88
N GLY A 96 -8.03 -10.66 -4.00
CA GLY A 96 -7.28 -9.41 -4.15
C GLY A 96 -7.88 -8.46 -5.18
N ILE A 97 -9.20 -8.48 -5.41
CA ILE A 97 -9.88 -7.62 -6.38
C ILE A 97 -10.56 -6.45 -5.65
N PRO A 98 -10.35 -5.18 -6.05
CA PRO A 98 -11.06 -4.05 -5.46
C PRO A 98 -12.57 -4.19 -5.61
N ASN A 99 -13.31 -4.04 -4.50
CA ASN A 99 -14.78 -4.14 -4.54
C ASN A 99 -15.44 -2.83 -5.01
N GLU A 100 -16.69 -2.92 -5.50
CA GLU A 100 -17.41 -1.75 -6.05
C GLU A 100 -17.58 -0.60 -5.04
N LYS A 101 -17.81 -0.93 -3.76
CA LYS A 101 -17.97 0.08 -2.71
C LYS A 101 -16.68 0.90 -2.57
N ARG A 102 -15.54 0.22 -2.49
CA ARG A 102 -14.21 0.83 -2.38
C ARG A 102 -13.87 1.68 -3.61
N LEU A 103 -14.22 1.21 -4.81
CA LEU A 103 -14.05 1.99 -6.04
C LEU A 103 -14.87 3.29 -6.00
N LYS A 104 -16.13 3.25 -5.55
CA LYS A 104 -16.97 4.45 -5.41
C LYS A 104 -16.41 5.41 -4.36
N GLU A 105 -15.98 4.91 -3.20
CA GLU A 105 -15.36 5.72 -2.13
C GLU A 105 -14.12 6.47 -2.60
N LEU A 106 -13.34 5.87 -3.50
CA LEU A 106 -12.12 6.46 -4.06
C LEU A 106 -12.36 7.22 -5.39
N GLY A 107 -13.61 7.34 -5.86
CA GLY A 107 -13.92 8.01 -7.13
C GLY A 107 -13.40 7.29 -8.38
N LEU A 108 -13.32 5.96 -8.34
CA LEU A 108 -12.88 5.05 -9.41
C LEU A 108 -14.01 4.19 -9.99
N GLY A 109 -15.23 4.34 -9.48
CA GLY A 109 -16.42 3.53 -9.85
C GLY A 109 -17.34 4.20 -10.85
#